data_AF-F7S4C4-F1
#
_entry.id   AF-F7S4C4-F1
#
_cell.length_a   1.000
_cell.length_b   1.000
_cell.length_c   1.000
_cell.angle_alpha   90.00
_cell.angle_beta   90.00
_cell.angle_gamma   90.00
#
_symmetry.space_group_name_H-M   'P 1'
#
loop_
_entity.id
_entity.type
_entity.pdbx_description
1 polymer ?
#
loop_
_entity_poly.entity_id
_entity_poly.type
_entity_poly.pdbx_seq_one_letter_code
_entity_poly.pdbx_strand_id
1 'polypeptide(L)'
;MPARFARLRISGFKSFADPTTIDILPGLTGIIGPNGCGKSNVVDALRWAMGEASAKSLRGGEMEDVIFAGTMARAARNLAEVSITLTDTAGLAPVPFQNEPELQVSRKIERGSGSSYRINGREVRARDVATLFADLASGARNSAMISQGRVSALVNARPDERRALLEEAAGITGLHARRHEAELKLRAAEQNLLRADDLRAQQEARLAELRKQARQANRYRNISGLIRDAEAEYLAIERELAERRRRAARAQFAEAEAAVGHAEKLRDDVLGRETSQNDALPALRAREADTRTRLERARILAEQIDAEIARLEAARREAEARVATLRKDHAGAERIARDAEAAAIRLEAERSQLAADHELAPARIEQARREAEAASAALAQCEAATQQATEAAARAQAQRQAMETPADPGPRHRRPGGSPGPRSRSRARHSTGRPRFSRTSRRGGSHPRGSRTGSGCS
;
A
#
# COMPACT_ATOMS: atom_id res chain seq x y z
N MET A 1 -22.17 88.38 -79.45
CA MET A 1 -23.16 88.21 -80.54
C MET A 1 -23.60 86.75 -80.56
N PRO A 2 -24.70 86.35 -81.23
CA PRO A 2 -24.92 84.93 -81.49
C PRO A 2 -23.77 84.37 -82.33
N ALA A 3 -23.36 83.12 -82.05
CA ALA A 3 -22.32 82.44 -82.80
C ALA A 3 -22.74 82.25 -84.27
N ARG A 4 -21.76 82.29 -85.18
CA ARG A 4 -21.99 82.28 -86.64
C ARG A 4 -21.39 81.05 -87.28
N PHE A 5 -22.12 80.42 -88.21
CA PHE A 5 -21.54 79.40 -89.08
C PHE A 5 -20.58 80.08 -90.06
N ALA A 6 -19.30 79.69 -90.03
CA ALA A 6 -18.27 80.25 -90.91
C ALA A 6 -17.82 79.26 -92.00
N ARG A 7 -17.82 77.95 -91.71
CA ARG A 7 -17.42 76.92 -92.67
C ARG A 7 -18.10 75.58 -92.38
N LEU A 8 -18.45 74.86 -93.44
CA LEU A 8 -18.97 73.50 -93.43
C LEU A 8 -18.08 72.62 -94.32
N ARG A 9 -17.38 71.65 -93.72
CA ARG A 9 -16.58 70.66 -94.44
C ARG A 9 -17.31 69.32 -94.42
N ILE A 10 -17.45 68.69 -95.60
CA ILE A 10 -18.23 67.47 -95.83
C ILE A 10 -17.33 66.46 -96.55
N SER A 11 -17.23 65.23 -96.05
CA SER A 11 -16.42 64.16 -96.66
C SER A 11 -17.10 62.81 -96.53
N GLY A 12 -17.24 62.08 -97.63
CA GLY A 12 -17.87 60.75 -97.67
C GLY A 12 -19.36 60.74 -97.29
N PHE A 13 -20.01 61.89 -97.15
CA PHE A 13 -21.40 62.02 -96.69
C PHE A 13 -22.37 62.11 -97.87
N LYS A 14 -23.28 61.15 -98.00
CA LYS A 14 -24.27 61.04 -99.09
C LYS A 14 -23.62 61.29 -100.45
N SER A 15 -24.04 62.31 -101.21
CA SER A 15 -23.52 62.67 -102.53
C SER A 15 -22.06 63.19 -102.53
N PHE A 16 -21.50 63.55 -101.37
CA PHE A 16 -20.16 64.14 -101.26
C PHE A 16 -19.09 63.05 -101.10
N ALA A 17 -18.77 62.39 -102.22
CA ALA A 17 -17.79 61.31 -102.26
C ALA A 17 -16.36 61.74 -101.90
N ASP A 18 -16.01 63.01 -102.12
CA ASP A 18 -14.70 63.61 -101.85
C ASP A 18 -14.83 64.81 -100.88
N PRO A 19 -13.75 65.18 -100.15
CA PRO A 19 -13.78 66.31 -99.22
C PRO A 19 -14.14 67.62 -99.90
N THR A 20 -15.32 68.15 -99.59
CA THR A 20 -15.83 69.44 -100.06
C THR A 20 -15.85 70.42 -98.89
N THR A 21 -15.41 71.66 -99.11
CA THR A 21 -15.49 72.74 -98.12
C THR A 21 -16.39 73.84 -98.66
N ILE A 22 -17.32 74.30 -97.83
CA ILE A 22 -18.26 75.38 -98.12
C ILE A 22 -18.04 76.46 -97.06
N ASP A 23 -17.43 77.58 -97.44
CA ASP A 23 -17.38 78.76 -96.58
C ASP A 23 -18.75 79.45 -96.58
N ILE A 24 -19.20 79.88 -95.41
CA ILE A 24 -20.52 80.50 -95.20
C ILE A 24 -20.26 81.97 -94.89
N LEU A 25 -20.56 82.84 -95.87
CA LEU A 25 -20.28 84.26 -95.78
C LEU A 25 -21.42 85.02 -95.07
N PRO A 26 -21.13 86.14 -94.37
CA PRO A 26 -22.15 86.98 -93.75
C PRO A 26 -23.20 87.47 -94.77
N GLY A 27 -24.48 87.40 -94.39
CA GLY A 27 -25.59 87.77 -95.25
C GLY A 27 -26.25 86.54 -95.91
N LEU A 28 -26.53 86.61 -97.21
CA LEU A 28 -27.28 85.59 -97.94
C LEU A 28 -26.35 84.67 -98.75
N THR A 29 -26.05 83.48 -98.20
CA THR A 29 -25.35 82.41 -98.95
C THR A 29 -26.37 81.52 -99.68
N GLY A 30 -26.35 81.52 -101.02
CA GLY A 30 -27.29 80.75 -101.85
C GLY A 30 -26.68 79.46 -102.43
N ILE A 31 -27.32 78.31 -102.20
CA ILE A 31 -26.88 77.01 -102.73
C ILE A 31 -27.77 76.63 -103.94
N ILE A 32 -27.22 76.79 -105.15
CA ILE A 32 -27.92 76.55 -106.42
C ILE A 32 -27.35 75.34 -107.18
N GLY A 33 -28.07 74.89 -108.22
CA GLY A 33 -27.69 73.75 -109.06
C GLY A 33 -28.89 72.91 -109.52
N PRO A 34 -28.71 71.94 -110.43
CA PRO A 34 -29.80 71.11 -110.98
C PRO A 34 -30.43 70.18 -109.94
N ASN A 35 -31.51 69.49 -110.31
CA ASN A 35 -32.07 68.44 -109.44
C ASN A 35 -31.12 67.23 -109.39
N GLY A 36 -31.06 66.56 -108.24
CA GLY A 36 -30.11 65.47 -107.98
C GLY A 36 -28.69 65.87 -107.52
N CYS A 37 -28.21 67.10 -107.75
CA CYS A 37 -26.83 67.50 -107.42
C CYS A 37 -26.49 67.66 -105.91
N GLY A 38 -27.28 67.08 -105.00
CA GLY A 38 -26.95 67.03 -103.58
C GLY A 38 -27.26 68.28 -102.75
N LYS A 39 -27.89 69.34 -103.30
CA LYS A 39 -28.25 70.58 -102.56
C LYS A 39 -28.82 70.32 -101.15
N SER A 40 -29.86 69.49 -101.06
CA SER A 40 -30.53 69.14 -99.80
C SER A 40 -29.63 68.38 -98.83
N ASN A 41 -28.64 67.63 -99.33
CA ASN A 41 -27.70 66.89 -98.51
C ASN A 41 -26.75 67.83 -97.74
N VAL A 42 -26.56 69.09 -98.15
CA VAL A 42 -25.82 70.10 -97.36
C VAL A 42 -26.58 70.45 -96.09
N VAL A 43 -27.90 70.60 -96.17
CA VAL A 43 -28.77 70.86 -95.01
C VAL A 43 -28.83 69.64 -94.09
N ASP A 44 -28.90 68.44 -94.67
CA ASP A 44 -28.85 67.19 -93.90
C ASP A 44 -27.47 66.98 -93.23
N ALA A 45 -26.37 67.35 -93.89
CA ALA A 45 -25.02 67.31 -93.31
C ALA A 45 -24.90 68.23 -92.10
N LEU A 46 -25.40 69.47 -92.21
CA LEU A 46 -25.44 70.42 -91.10
C LEU A 46 -26.25 69.85 -89.92
N ARG A 47 -27.47 69.36 -90.16
CA ARG A 47 -28.30 68.72 -89.10
C ARG A 47 -27.63 67.52 -88.45
N TRP A 48 -26.97 66.68 -89.24
CA TRP A 48 -26.30 65.48 -88.75
C TRP A 48 -25.11 65.81 -87.85
N ALA A 49 -24.28 66.80 -88.21
CA ALA A 49 -23.19 67.29 -87.37
C ALA A 49 -23.71 68.03 -86.12
N MET A 50 -24.86 68.71 -86.19
CA MET A 50 -25.55 69.33 -85.04
C MET A 50 -26.34 68.32 -84.17
N GLY A 51 -26.00 67.02 -84.25
CA GLY A 51 -26.46 66.00 -83.29
C GLY A 51 -27.74 65.25 -83.66
N GLU A 52 -28.29 65.38 -84.87
CA GLU A 52 -29.50 64.63 -85.23
C GLU A 52 -29.26 63.11 -85.26
N ALA A 53 -30.00 62.39 -84.40
CA ALA A 53 -29.87 60.95 -84.21
C ALA A 53 -30.88 60.13 -85.05
N SER A 54 -31.87 60.76 -85.68
CA SER A 54 -32.87 60.07 -86.50
C SER A 54 -32.44 59.98 -87.97
N ALA A 55 -32.03 58.79 -88.41
CA ALA A 55 -31.73 58.50 -89.82
C ALA A 55 -32.90 58.86 -90.76
N LYS A 56 -34.14 58.51 -90.35
CA LYS A 56 -35.39 58.87 -91.04
C LYS A 56 -35.54 60.38 -91.27
N SER A 57 -35.18 61.22 -90.30
CA SER A 57 -35.22 62.68 -90.46
C SER A 57 -34.20 63.21 -91.47
N LEU A 58 -33.10 62.47 -91.64
CA LEU A 58 -32.04 62.69 -92.61
C LEU A 58 -32.27 61.91 -93.92
N ARG A 59 -33.49 61.43 -94.18
CA ARG A 59 -33.87 60.72 -95.43
C ARG A 59 -33.10 59.42 -95.69
N GLY A 60 -32.55 58.79 -94.65
CA GLY A 60 -32.01 57.41 -94.69
C GLY A 60 -32.97 56.43 -93.98
N GLY A 61 -32.72 55.13 -94.14
CA GLY A 61 -33.31 54.09 -93.29
C GLY A 61 -32.52 53.96 -92.00
N GLU A 62 -31.25 53.59 -92.14
CA GLU A 62 -30.29 53.45 -91.04
C GLU A 62 -29.30 54.60 -90.95
N MET A 63 -28.65 54.77 -89.79
CA MET A 63 -27.71 55.87 -89.57
C MET A 63 -26.44 55.75 -90.43
N GLU A 64 -26.10 54.55 -90.93
CA GLU A 64 -25.02 54.35 -91.89
C GLU A 64 -25.36 54.78 -93.32
N ASP A 65 -26.64 55.01 -93.66
CA ASP A 65 -27.06 55.45 -95.00
C ASP A 65 -26.63 56.90 -95.31
N VAL A 66 -26.09 57.61 -94.31
CA VAL A 66 -25.42 58.89 -94.51
C VAL A 66 -24.04 58.74 -95.19
N ILE A 67 -23.49 57.53 -95.28
CA ILE A 67 -22.19 57.25 -95.92
C ILE A 67 -22.38 57.05 -97.43
N PHE A 68 -21.49 57.63 -98.24
CA PHE A 68 -21.53 57.51 -99.70
C PHE A 68 -21.51 56.05 -100.17
N ALA A 69 -22.65 55.60 -100.71
CA ALA A 69 -22.87 54.24 -101.19
C ALA A 69 -22.18 53.90 -102.52
N GLY A 70 -21.46 54.84 -103.14
CA GLY A 70 -20.81 54.66 -104.44
C GLY A 70 -21.67 55.12 -105.64
N THR A 71 -21.05 55.12 -106.81
CA THR A 71 -21.69 55.22 -108.13
C THR A 71 -20.92 54.34 -109.13
N MET A 72 -21.42 54.15 -110.36
CA MET A 72 -20.71 53.36 -111.38
C MET A 72 -19.29 53.87 -111.71
N ALA A 73 -18.96 55.12 -111.37
CA ALA A 73 -17.64 55.73 -111.58
C ALA A 73 -16.81 55.88 -110.29
N ARG A 74 -17.34 55.54 -109.11
CA ARG A 74 -16.70 55.81 -107.81
C ARG A 74 -17.09 54.77 -106.76
N ALA A 75 -16.10 54.10 -106.17
CA ALA A 75 -16.32 53.16 -105.08
C ALA A 75 -17.00 53.81 -103.86
N ALA A 76 -17.76 53.02 -103.10
CA ALA A 76 -18.35 53.45 -101.84
C ALA A 76 -17.28 53.84 -100.81
N ARG A 77 -17.65 54.70 -99.84
CA ARG A 77 -16.82 54.93 -98.65
C ARG A 77 -17.29 54.01 -97.50
N ASN A 78 -16.37 53.70 -96.59
CA ASN A 78 -16.68 53.10 -95.28
C ASN A 78 -16.92 54.18 -94.20
N LEU A 79 -16.80 55.45 -94.58
CA LEU A 79 -16.72 56.59 -93.67
C LEU A 79 -17.48 57.80 -94.20
N ALA A 80 -18.18 58.49 -93.30
CA ALA A 80 -18.59 59.88 -93.49
C ALA A 80 -18.11 60.75 -92.32
N GLU A 81 -17.64 61.96 -92.64
CA GLU A 81 -17.30 62.99 -91.66
C GLU A 81 -17.87 64.34 -92.12
N VAL A 82 -18.46 65.07 -91.18
CA VAL A 82 -18.92 66.45 -91.38
C VAL A 82 -18.42 67.29 -90.22
N SER A 83 -17.82 68.44 -90.54
CA SER A 83 -17.24 69.39 -89.60
C SER A 83 -17.84 70.76 -89.82
N ILE A 84 -18.43 71.32 -88.77
CA ILE A 84 -18.95 72.68 -88.69
C ILE A 84 -17.91 73.54 -87.97
N THR A 85 -17.51 74.66 -88.55
CA THR A 85 -16.78 75.73 -87.87
C THR A 85 -17.74 76.85 -87.52
N LEU A 86 -17.77 77.21 -86.24
CA LEU A 86 -18.48 78.36 -85.70
C LEU A 86 -17.47 79.46 -85.31
N THR A 87 -17.80 80.72 -85.54
CA THR A 87 -17.10 81.88 -84.98
C THR A 87 -17.97 82.64 -83.98
N ASP A 88 -17.38 83.57 -83.24
CA ASP A 88 -18.05 84.35 -82.18
C ASP A 88 -18.53 83.47 -81.00
N THR A 89 -17.80 82.40 -80.70
CA THR A 89 -18.19 81.34 -79.73
C THR A 89 -17.76 81.56 -78.28
N ALA A 90 -17.01 82.63 -78.00
CA ALA A 90 -16.53 82.94 -76.66
C ALA A 90 -17.70 83.10 -75.66
N GLY A 91 -17.62 82.40 -74.53
CA GLY A 91 -18.66 82.30 -73.51
C GLY A 91 -19.81 81.32 -73.81
N LEU A 92 -19.87 80.73 -75.01
CA LEU A 92 -20.95 79.83 -75.46
C LEU A 92 -20.51 78.36 -75.60
N ALA A 93 -19.22 78.09 -75.74
CA ALA A 93 -18.66 76.74 -75.85
C ALA A 93 -18.59 76.01 -74.47
N PRO A 94 -18.63 74.66 -74.43
CA PRO A 94 -18.46 73.91 -73.18
C PRO A 94 -17.00 73.94 -72.69
N VAL A 95 -16.81 73.81 -71.37
CA VAL A 95 -15.48 73.64 -70.74
C VAL A 95 -14.74 72.44 -71.40
N PRO A 96 -13.49 72.59 -71.86
CA PRO A 96 -12.55 73.69 -71.60
C PRO A 96 -12.62 74.86 -72.60
N PHE A 97 -13.36 74.75 -73.69
CA PHE A 97 -13.27 75.65 -74.86
C PHE A 97 -14.01 77.00 -74.69
N GLN A 98 -14.44 77.35 -73.48
CA GLN A 98 -15.24 78.55 -73.20
C GLN A 98 -14.63 79.86 -73.71
N ASN A 99 -13.30 79.95 -73.76
CA ASN A 99 -12.58 81.16 -74.18
C ASN A 99 -12.22 81.17 -75.68
N GLU A 100 -12.55 80.11 -76.43
CA GLU A 100 -12.16 79.99 -77.84
C GLU A 100 -13.06 80.84 -78.76
N PRO A 101 -12.47 81.70 -79.63
CA PRO A 101 -13.23 82.54 -80.55
C PRO A 101 -13.80 81.75 -81.75
N GLU A 102 -13.23 80.57 -82.02
CA GLU A 102 -13.65 79.62 -83.06
C GLU A 102 -13.87 78.24 -82.45
N LEU A 103 -14.96 77.57 -82.84
CA LEU A 103 -15.32 76.23 -82.39
C LEU A 103 -15.61 75.31 -83.58
N GLN A 104 -14.75 74.31 -83.76
CA GLN A 104 -14.94 73.24 -84.73
C GLN A 104 -15.65 72.06 -84.07
N VAL A 105 -16.89 71.78 -84.48
CA VAL A 105 -17.66 70.60 -84.08
C VAL A 105 -17.70 69.62 -85.25
N SER A 106 -17.14 68.42 -85.08
CA SER A 106 -17.21 67.37 -86.10
C SER A 106 -17.92 66.11 -85.62
N ARG A 107 -18.57 65.43 -86.56
CA ARG A 107 -19.16 64.10 -86.38
C ARG A 107 -18.60 63.18 -87.45
N LYS A 108 -18.11 62.02 -87.03
CA LYS A 108 -17.55 60.97 -87.88
C LYS A 108 -18.32 59.67 -87.64
N ILE A 109 -18.83 59.03 -88.68
CA ILE A 109 -19.40 57.67 -88.63
C ILE A 109 -18.62 56.72 -89.53
N GLU A 110 -18.41 55.52 -89.01
CA GLU A 110 -17.68 54.43 -89.66
C GLU A 110 -18.51 53.14 -89.55
N ARG A 111 -18.57 52.37 -90.64
CA ARG A 111 -19.44 51.18 -90.73
C ARG A 111 -19.12 50.17 -89.61
N GLY A 112 -20.16 49.65 -88.96
CA GLY A 112 -20.05 48.76 -87.80
C GLY A 112 -19.50 49.40 -86.51
N SER A 113 -19.03 50.65 -86.56
CA SER A 113 -18.35 51.33 -85.43
C SER A 113 -19.14 52.50 -84.83
N GLY A 114 -20.19 52.98 -85.52
CA GLY A 114 -21.10 54.01 -85.03
C GLY A 114 -20.59 55.45 -85.15
N SER A 115 -21.30 56.39 -84.52
CA SER A 115 -20.99 57.83 -84.57
C SER A 115 -20.08 58.26 -83.41
N SER A 116 -18.91 58.81 -83.75
CA SER A 116 -18.05 59.58 -82.85
C SER A 116 -18.26 61.09 -83.04
N TYR A 117 -18.06 61.86 -81.97
CA TYR A 117 -18.31 63.31 -81.92
C TYR A 117 -17.11 64.04 -81.33
N ARG A 118 -16.70 65.17 -81.91
CA ARG A 118 -15.54 65.94 -81.48
C ARG A 118 -15.83 67.44 -81.44
N ILE A 119 -15.22 68.12 -80.48
CA ILE A 119 -15.16 69.58 -80.38
C ILE A 119 -13.68 69.97 -80.27
N ASN A 120 -13.20 70.83 -81.18
CA ASN A 120 -11.79 71.21 -81.33
C ASN A 120 -10.85 69.99 -81.26
N GLY A 121 -11.19 68.93 -82.00
CA GLY A 121 -10.47 67.65 -82.06
C GLY A 121 -10.65 66.70 -80.87
N ARG A 122 -11.12 67.19 -79.71
CA ARG A 122 -11.33 66.38 -78.50
C ARG A 122 -12.66 65.64 -78.56
N GLU A 123 -12.65 64.36 -78.22
CA GLU A 123 -13.86 63.51 -78.22
C GLU A 123 -14.81 63.87 -77.08
N VAL A 124 -16.11 63.94 -77.40
CA VAL A 124 -17.20 64.35 -76.52
C VAL A 124 -18.43 63.45 -76.73
N ARG A 125 -19.41 63.50 -75.84
CA ARG A 125 -20.64 62.69 -75.98
C ARG A 125 -21.60 63.37 -76.96
N ALA A 126 -22.41 62.57 -77.66
CA ALA A 126 -23.48 63.06 -78.53
C ALA A 126 -24.43 64.05 -77.83
N ARG A 127 -24.66 63.84 -76.52
CA ARG A 127 -25.49 64.74 -75.69
C ARG A 127 -24.84 66.12 -75.52
N ASP A 128 -23.52 66.18 -75.34
CA ASP A 128 -22.78 67.42 -75.09
C ASP A 128 -22.87 68.34 -76.33
N VAL A 129 -22.75 67.75 -77.53
CA VAL A 129 -22.97 68.44 -78.82
C VAL A 129 -24.43 68.89 -78.98
N ALA A 130 -25.40 68.04 -78.64
CA ALA A 130 -26.82 68.40 -78.72
C ALA A 130 -27.19 69.55 -77.76
N THR A 131 -26.65 69.56 -76.53
CA THR A 131 -26.82 70.65 -75.56
C THR A 131 -26.17 71.94 -76.05
N LEU A 132 -24.93 71.88 -76.59
CA LEU A 132 -24.27 73.04 -77.19
C LEU A 132 -25.12 73.71 -78.27
N PHE A 133 -25.61 72.95 -79.26
CA PHE A 133 -26.43 73.56 -80.32
C PHE A 133 -27.83 73.99 -79.84
N ALA A 134 -28.35 73.41 -78.76
CA ALA A 134 -29.57 73.91 -78.11
C ALA A 134 -29.34 75.23 -77.36
N ASP A 135 -28.25 75.37 -76.61
CA ASP A 135 -27.86 76.61 -75.93
C ASP A 135 -27.50 77.73 -76.93
N LEU A 136 -27.00 77.39 -78.12
CA LEU A 136 -26.80 78.30 -79.25
C LEU A 136 -28.10 78.70 -79.99
N ALA A 137 -29.27 78.19 -79.57
CA ALA A 137 -30.55 78.33 -80.29
C ALA A 137 -30.45 77.93 -81.78
N SER A 138 -29.62 76.93 -82.09
CA SER A 138 -29.22 76.53 -83.45
C SER A 138 -29.16 75.00 -83.63
N GLY A 139 -30.04 74.28 -82.93
CA GLY A 139 -30.14 72.82 -82.97
C GLY A 139 -30.56 72.26 -84.33
N ALA A 140 -30.25 70.99 -84.59
CA ALA A 140 -30.62 70.29 -85.83
C ALA A 140 -32.14 70.26 -86.14
N ARG A 141 -32.99 70.48 -85.12
CA ARG A 141 -34.46 70.51 -85.22
C ARG A 141 -35.06 71.91 -85.22
N ASN A 142 -34.22 72.94 -85.08
CA ASN A 142 -34.61 74.34 -84.86
C ASN A 142 -35.67 74.82 -85.85
N SER A 143 -36.65 75.57 -85.35
CA SER A 143 -37.58 76.41 -86.10
C SER A 143 -36.96 77.14 -87.31
N ALA A 144 -35.74 77.69 -87.17
CA ALA A 144 -35.02 78.38 -88.26
C ALA A 144 -34.58 77.44 -89.40
N MET A 145 -34.46 76.13 -89.18
CA MET A 145 -34.10 75.15 -90.20
C MET A 145 -35.33 74.66 -90.97
N ILE A 146 -35.88 75.49 -91.85
CA ILE A 146 -37.04 75.13 -92.67
C ILE A 146 -36.64 74.13 -93.77
N SER A 147 -36.94 72.85 -93.56
CA SER A 147 -36.88 71.82 -94.61
C SER A 147 -38.23 71.66 -95.34
N GLN A 148 -38.19 71.11 -96.55
CA GLN A 148 -39.37 70.69 -97.31
C GLN A 148 -40.41 69.98 -96.42
N GLY A 149 -41.66 70.47 -96.44
CA GLY A 149 -42.77 69.95 -95.61
C GLY A 149 -42.82 70.45 -94.14
N ARG A 150 -41.76 71.07 -93.60
CA ARG A 150 -41.71 71.54 -92.20
C ARG A 150 -42.77 72.61 -91.89
N VAL A 151 -43.10 73.46 -92.86
CA VAL A 151 -44.14 74.50 -92.71
C VAL A 151 -45.52 73.88 -92.45
N SER A 152 -45.94 72.92 -93.28
CA SER A 152 -47.21 72.20 -93.12
C SER A 152 -47.26 71.40 -91.81
N ALA A 153 -46.13 70.81 -91.40
CA ALA A 153 -46.02 70.12 -90.12
C ALA A 153 -46.13 71.08 -88.92
N LEU A 154 -45.62 72.32 -89.03
CA LEU A 154 -45.71 73.33 -87.97
C LEU A 154 -47.13 73.90 -87.82
N VAL A 155 -47.86 74.12 -88.93
CA VAL A 155 -49.27 74.51 -88.91
C VAL A 155 -50.13 73.45 -88.20
N ASN A 156 -49.88 72.18 -88.51
CA ASN A 156 -50.62 71.03 -87.96
C ASN A 156 -50.09 70.52 -86.60
N ALA A 157 -49.09 71.19 -86.00
CA ALA A 157 -48.45 70.75 -84.77
C ALA A 157 -49.41 70.74 -83.56
N ARG A 158 -49.38 69.66 -82.79
CA ARG A 158 -50.14 69.43 -81.55
C ARG A 158 -49.74 70.44 -80.46
N PRO A 159 -50.55 70.63 -79.40
CA PRO A 159 -50.23 71.57 -78.31
C PRO A 159 -48.84 71.38 -77.69
N ASP A 160 -48.43 70.14 -77.42
CA ASP A 160 -47.10 69.85 -76.82
C ASP A 160 -45.95 70.09 -77.79
N GLU A 161 -46.14 69.74 -79.07
CA GLU A 161 -45.17 69.99 -80.14
C GLU A 161 -45.00 71.50 -80.39
N ARG A 162 -46.10 72.24 -80.31
CA ARG A 162 -46.14 73.71 -80.41
C ARG A 162 -45.53 74.37 -79.17
N ARG A 163 -45.76 73.81 -77.98
CA ARG A 163 -45.11 74.25 -76.74
C ARG A 163 -43.59 74.12 -76.86
N ALA A 164 -43.07 72.98 -77.32
CA ALA A 164 -41.63 72.79 -77.52
C ALA A 164 -41.03 73.83 -78.50
N LEU A 165 -41.75 74.17 -79.57
CA LEU A 165 -41.34 75.24 -80.51
C LEU A 165 -41.36 76.64 -79.87
N LEU A 166 -42.29 76.92 -78.95
CA LEU A 166 -42.34 78.19 -78.20
C LEU A 166 -41.25 78.28 -77.13
N GLU A 167 -40.93 77.16 -76.47
CA GLU A 167 -39.83 77.07 -75.49
C GLU A 167 -38.45 77.18 -76.17
N GLU A 168 -38.33 76.67 -77.40
CA GLU A 168 -37.16 76.89 -78.28
C GLU A 168 -37.05 78.36 -78.71
N ALA A 169 -38.15 78.97 -79.19
CA ALA A 169 -38.17 80.38 -79.58
C ALA A 169 -37.92 81.35 -78.41
N ALA A 170 -38.25 80.95 -77.18
CA ALA A 170 -37.94 81.67 -75.95
C ALA A 170 -36.50 81.40 -75.41
N GLY A 171 -35.75 80.50 -76.03
CA GLY A 171 -34.37 80.16 -75.64
C GLY A 171 -34.23 79.37 -74.32
N ILE A 172 -35.33 78.87 -73.75
CA ILE A 172 -35.32 78.24 -72.41
C ILE A 172 -35.08 76.72 -72.43
N THR A 173 -35.08 76.08 -73.60
CA THR A 173 -34.86 74.63 -73.76
C THR A 173 -33.55 74.16 -73.09
N GLY A 174 -32.46 74.91 -73.24
CA GLY A 174 -31.17 74.61 -72.63
C GLY A 174 -31.16 74.69 -71.10
N LEU A 175 -31.93 75.61 -70.51
CA LEU A 175 -32.13 75.71 -69.07
C LEU A 175 -32.92 74.52 -68.52
N HIS A 176 -33.97 74.10 -69.22
CA HIS A 176 -34.74 72.90 -68.85
C HIS A 176 -33.91 71.62 -68.92
N ALA A 177 -33.09 71.46 -69.96
CA ALA A 177 -32.17 70.34 -70.08
C ALA A 177 -31.14 70.31 -68.93
N ARG A 178 -30.50 71.44 -68.63
CA ARG A 178 -29.53 71.57 -67.54
C ARG A 178 -30.17 71.33 -66.16
N ARG A 179 -31.39 71.81 -65.91
CA ARG A 179 -32.12 71.57 -64.65
C ARG A 179 -32.41 70.08 -64.46
N HIS A 180 -32.90 69.40 -65.50
CA HIS A 180 -33.20 67.97 -65.41
C HIS A 180 -31.93 67.11 -65.21
N GLU A 181 -30.81 67.49 -65.83
CA GLU A 181 -29.53 66.80 -65.58
C GLU A 181 -29.03 66.99 -64.13
N ALA A 182 -29.24 68.18 -63.55
CA ALA A 182 -28.92 68.45 -62.15
C ALA A 182 -29.83 67.67 -61.18
N GLU A 183 -31.15 67.60 -61.46
CA GLU A 183 -32.11 66.78 -60.71
C GLU A 183 -31.69 65.29 -60.68
N LEU A 184 -31.25 64.75 -61.81
CA LEU A 184 -30.76 63.36 -61.90
C LEU A 184 -29.44 63.14 -61.12
N LYS A 185 -28.50 64.09 -61.20
CA LYS A 185 -27.24 64.04 -60.43
C LYS A 185 -27.49 64.11 -58.92
N LEU A 186 -28.42 64.94 -58.47
CA LEU A 186 -28.80 65.06 -57.06
C LEU A 186 -29.36 63.74 -56.52
N ARG A 187 -30.35 63.15 -57.20
CA ARG A 187 -30.94 61.86 -56.79
C ARG A 187 -29.92 60.71 -56.73
N ALA A 188 -28.95 60.70 -57.65
CA ALA A 188 -27.86 59.73 -57.61
C ALA A 188 -26.92 59.95 -56.40
N ALA A 189 -26.69 61.19 -55.99
CA ALA A 189 -25.92 61.52 -54.78
C ALA A 189 -26.67 61.13 -53.50
N GLU A 190 -27.97 61.41 -53.41
CA GLU A 190 -28.84 60.98 -52.30
C GLU A 190 -28.82 59.46 -52.11
N GLN A 191 -28.94 58.70 -53.21
CA GLN A 191 -28.84 57.23 -53.19
C GLN A 191 -27.44 56.71 -52.85
N ASN A 192 -26.38 57.48 -53.08
CA ASN A 192 -25.03 57.14 -52.62
C ASN A 192 -24.86 57.38 -51.12
N LEU A 193 -25.44 58.46 -50.58
CA LEU A 193 -25.40 58.79 -49.15
C LEU A 193 -26.13 57.73 -48.31
N LEU A 194 -27.35 57.33 -48.69
CA LEU A 194 -28.10 56.28 -47.99
C LEU A 194 -27.30 54.97 -47.87
N ARG A 195 -26.64 54.55 -48.96
CA ARG A 195 -25.75 53.37 -48.96
C ARG A 195 -24.49 53.54 -48.10
N ALA A 196 -24.02 54.78 -47.89
CA ALA A 196 -22.89 55.06 -47.01
C ALA A 196 -23.31 55.05 -45.53
N ASP A 197 -24.51 55.53 -45.19
CA ASP A 197 -25.09 55.43 -43.85
C ASP A 197 -25.35 53.96 -43.45
N ASP A 198 -25.94 53.15 -44.35
CA ASP A 198 -26.12 51.70 -44.15
C ASP A 198 -24.78 51.00 -43.87
N LEU A 199 -23.75 51.31 -44.66
CA LEU A 199 -22.42 50.76 -44.47
C LEU A 199 -21.80 51.21 -43.14
N ARG A 200 -22.00 52.46 -42.72
CA ARG A 200 -21.52 52.97 -41.43
C ARG A 200 -22.16 52.20 -40.28
N ALA A 201 -23.48 52.03 -40.28
CA ALA A 201 -24.20 51.26 -39.27
C ALA A 201 -23.70 49.81 -39.17
N GLN A 202 -23.41 49.16 -40.31
CA GLN A 202 -22.82 47.82 -40.34
C GLN A 202 -21.41 47.78 -39.72
N GLN A 203 -20.54 48.77 -39.98
CA GLN A 203 -19.21 48.82 -39.36
C GLN A 203 -19.28 49.17 -37.86
N GLU A 204 -20.21 50.03 -37.43
CA GLU A 204 -20.45 50.34 -36.03
C GLU A 204 -20.88 49.10 -35.23
N ALA A 205 -21.81 48.30 -35.77
CA ALA A 205 -22.22 47.02 -35.19
C ALA A 205 -21.05 46.01 -35.11
N ARG A 206 -20.26 45.89 -36.19
CA ARG A 206 -19.07 45.03 -36.23
C ARG A 206 -18.02 45.45 -35.21
N LEU A 207 -17.81 46.76 -35.04
CA LEU A 207 -16.89 47.33 -34.06
C LEU A 207 -17.36 47.09 -32.62
N ALA A 208 -18.66 47.12 -32.35
CA ALA A 208 -19.23 46.81 -31.04
C ALA A 208 -18.97 45.35 -30.63
N GLU A 209 -19.19 44.39 -31.54
CA GLU A 209 -18.91 42.97 -31.29
C GLU A 209 -17.40 42.71 -31.16
N LEU A 210 -16.55 43.31 -32.00
CA LEU A 210 -15.08 43.21 -31.85
C LEU A 210 -14.59 43.77 -30.50
N ARG A 211 -15.18 44.87 -30.00
CA ARG A 211 -14.89 45.42 -28.66
C ARG A 211 -15.29 44.45 -27.54
N LYS A 212 -16.40 43.74 -27.69
CA LYS A 212 -16.86 42.70 -26.74
C LYS A 212 -15.91 41.50 -26.74
N GLN A 213 -15.50 41.02 -27.92
CA GLN A 213 -14.54 39.93 -28.08
C GLN A 213 -13.16 40.30 -27.50
N ALA A 214 -12.67 41.51 -27.73
CA ALA A 214 -11.42 41.99 -27.13
C ALA A 214 -11.47 42.04 -25.59
N ARG A 215 -12.60 42.48 -25.00
CA ARG A 215 -12.82 42.43 -23.54
C ARG A 215 -12.83 41.00 -23.00
N GLN A 216 -13.45 40.06 -23.72
CA GLN A 216 -13.46 38.65 -23.34
C GLN A 216 -12.07 38.01 -23.43
N ALA A 217 -11.33 38.25 -24.52
CA ALA A 217 -9.97 37.75 -24.71
C ALA A 217 -9.00 38.28 -23.64
N ASN A 218 -9.10 39.56 -23.26
CA ASN A 218 -8.27 40.12 -22.19
C ASN A 218 -8.67 39.59 -20.81
N ARG A 219 -9.98 39.41 -20.52
CA ARG A 219 -10.42 38.74 -19.30
C ARG A 219 -9.89 37.31 -19.21
N TYR A 220 -9.95 36.55 -20.31
CA TYR A 220 -9.38 35.20 -20.41
C TYR A 220 -7.87 35.21 -20.14
N ARG A 221 -7.09 36.06 -20.82
CA ARG A 221 -5.64 36.17 -20.58
C ARG A 221 -5.29 36.46 -19.13
N ASN A 222 -6.02 37.36 -18.47
CA ASN A 222 -5.77 37.71 -17.07
C ASN A 222 -6.08 36.52 -16.13
N ILE A 223 -7.24 35.85 -16.33
CA ILE A 223 -7.62 34.68 -15.52
C ILE A 223 -6.65 33.51 -15.76
N SER A 224 -6.27 33.24 -17.00
CA SER A 224 -5.23 32.26 -17.36
C SER A 224 -3.80 32.71 -17.02
N GLY A 225 -3.60 33.93 -16.53
CA GLY A 225 -2.41 34.34 -15.78
C GLY A 225 -2.50 33.80 -14.37
N LEU A 226 -3.46 34.34 -13.61
CA LEU A 226 -3.71 34.03 -12.20
C LEU A 226 -3.83 32.52 -11.92
N ILE A 227 -4.44 31.74 -12.84
CA ILE A 227 -4.51 30.27 -12.72
C ILE A 227 -3.11 29.65 -12.79
N ARG A 228 -2.27 30.00 -13.77
CA ARG A 228 -0.91 29.44 -13.90
C ARG A 228 -0.01 29.86 -12.74
N ASP A 229 -0.19 31.08 -12.25
CA ASP A 229 0.58 31.60 -11.11
C ASP A 229 0.21 30.84 -9.82
N ALA A 230 -1.09 30.60 -9.59
CA ALA A 230 -1.59 29.80 -8.47
C ALA A 230 -1.28 28.30 -8.59
N GLU A 231 -1.31 27.73 -9.81
CA GLU A 231 -0.88 26.35 -10.09
C GLU A 231 0.62 26.19 -9.79
N ALA A 232 1.46 27.16 -10.16
CA ALA A 232 2.89 27.14 -9.86
C ALA A 232 3.17 27.25 -8.35
N GLU A 233 2.44 28.09 -7.62
CA GLU A 233 2.52 28.19 -6.16
C GLU A 233 2.09 26.88 -5.48
N TYR A 234 0.94 26.31 -5.88
CA TYR A 234 0.44 25.04 -5.37
C TYR A 234 1.43 23.89 -5.59
N LEU A 235 1.99 23.77 -6.81
CA LEU A 235 2.98 22.74 -7.14
C LEU A 235 4.30 22.93 -6.39
N ALA A 236 4.70 24.18 -6.08
CA ALA A 236 5.86 24.44 -5.24
C ALA A 236 5.64 24.01 -3.78
N ILE A 237 4.43 24.24 -3.24
CA ILE A 237 4.03 23.80 -1.89
C ILE A 237 3.98 22.26 -1.80
N GLU A 238 3.32 21.60 -2.76
CA GLU A 238 3.28 20.13 -2.81
C GLU A 238 4.68 19.52 -2.97
N ARG A 239 5.56 20.13 -3.78
CA ARG A 239 6.96 19.70 -3.90
C ARG A 239 7.68 19.76 -2.55
N GLU A 240 7.64 20.88 -1.83
CA GLU A 240 8.33 21.00 -0.54
C GLU A 240 7.71 20.08 0.53
N LEU A 241 6.39 19.85 0.50
CA LEU A 241 5.72 18.87 1.36
C LEU A 241 6.19 17.42 1.05
N ALA A 242 6.27 17.05 -0.23
CA ALA A 242 6.80 15.77 -0.67
C ALA A 242 8.29 15.61 -0.34
N GLU A 243 9.09 16.68 -0.46
CA GLU A 243 10.49 16.68 -0.06
C GLU A 243 10.65 16.52 1.46
N ARG A 244 9.82 17.18 2.28
CA ARG A 244 9.82 16.97 3.75
C ARG A 244 9.47 15.53 4.12
N ARG A 245 8.42 14.96 3.52
CA ARG A 245 8.05 13.54 3.68
C ARG A 245 9.21 12.61 3.29
N ARG A 246 9.88 12.87 2.16
CA ARG A 246 11.07 12.13 1.69
C ARG A 246 12.27 12.26 2.64
N ARG A 247 12.54 13.46 3.18
CA ARG A 247 13.63 13.69 4.15
C ARG A 247 13.36 12.93 5.46
N ALA A 248 12.13 12.97 5.98
CA ALA A 248 11.72 12.23 7.17
C ALA A 248 11.81 10.70 6.98
N ALA A 249 11.26 10.17 5.88
CA ALA A 249 11.32 8.74 5.58
C ALA A 249 12.76 8.23 5.40
N ARG A 250 13.67 9.04 4.83
CA ARG A 250 15.10 8.70 4.75
C ARG A 250 15.79 8.67 6.12
N ALA A 251 15.43 9.58 7.04
CA ALA A 251 15.97 9.55 8.40
C ALA A 251 15.51 8.30 9.16
N GLN A 252 14.21 7.98 9.09
CA GLN A 252 13.64 6.76 9.68
C GLN A 252 14.24 5.48 9.09
N PHE A 253 14.50 5.45 7.77
CA PHE A 253 15.18 4.32 7.13
C PHE A 253 16.62 4.15 7.64
N ALA A 254 17.41 5.23 7.72
CA ALA A 254 18.78 5.18 8.21
C ALA A 254 18.86 4.79 9.71
N GLU A 255 17.89 5.21 10.52
CA GLU A 255 17.75 4.79 11.92
C GLU A 255 17.44 3.28 12.03
N ALA A 256 16.50 2.78 11.21
CA ALA A 256 16.19 1.35 11.16
C ALA A 256 17.36 0.50 10.64
N GLU A 257 18.07 0.97 9.61
CA GLU A 257 19.27 0.33 9.05
C GLU A 257 20.40 0.25 10.10
N ALA A 258 20.63 1.33 10.85
CA ALA A 258 21.58 1.34 11.96
C ALA A 258 21.16 0.40 13.11
N ALA A 259 19.86 0.34 13.44
CA ALA A 259 19.34 -0.57 14.46
C ALA A 259 19.48 -2.06 14.05
N VAL A 260 19.20 -2.39 12.78
CA VAL A 260 19.46 -3.73 12.22
C VAL A 260 20.95 -4.06 12.28
N GLY A 261 21.82 -3.18 11.77
CA GLY A 261 23.27 -3.40 11.79
C GLY A 261 23.89 -3.47 13.20
N HIS A 262 23.22 -2.95 14.23
CA HIS A 262 23.58 -3.18 15.63
C HIS A 262 23.09 -4.53 16.14
N ALA A 263 21.84 -4.91 15.84
CA ALA A 263 21.27 -6.20 16.22
C ALA A 263 22.00 -7.38 15.57
N GLU A 264 22.46 -7.25 14.33
CA GLU A 264 23.28 -8.26 13.66
C GLU A 264 24.64 -8.45 14.32
N LYS A 265 25.34 -7.36 14.70
CA LYS A 265 26.58 -7.45 15.48
C LYS A 265 26.37 -8.13 16.82
N LEU A 266 25.27 -7.80 17.52
CA LEU A 266 24.92 -8.44 18.79
C LEU A 266 24.59 -9.94 18.62
N ARG A 267 23.88 -10.31 17.56
CA ARG A 267 23.64 -11.71 17.16
C ARG A 267 24.97 -12.45 16.96
N ASP A 268 25.89 -11.87 16.19
CA ASP A 268 27.14 -12.51 15.83
C ASP A 268 28.10 -12.62 17.03
N ASP A 269 28.14 -11.61 17.91
CA ASP A 269 28.80 -11.66 19.22
C ASP A 269 28.25 -12.79 20.11
N VAL A 270 26.93 -12.98 20.14
CA VAL A 270 26.27 -14.03 20.92
C VAL A 270 26.56 -15.41 20.34
N LEU A 271 26.45 -15.58 19.02
CA LEU A 271 26.79 -16.84 18.33
C LEU A 271 28.27 -17.20 18.51
N GLY A 272 29.18 -16.22 18.48
CA GLY A 272 30.60 -16.45 18.77
C GLY A 272 30.84 -16.92 20.21
N ARG A 273 30.11 -16.38 21.19
CA ARG A 273 30.17 -16.83 22.60
C ARG A 273 29.55 -18.21 22.79
N GLU A 274 28.40 -18.49 22.17
CA GLU A 274 27.76 -19.80 22.20
C GLU A 274 28.68 -20.88 21.59
N THR A 275 29.31 -20.57 20.45
CA THR A 275 30.28 -21.46 19.78
C THR A 275 31.45 -21.77 20.71
N SER A 276 32.09 -20.75 21.30
CA SER A 276 33.24 -20.96 22.19
C SER A 276 32.88 -21.69 23.50
N GLN A 277 31.65 -21.56 23.99
CA GLN A 277 31.14 -22.34 25.12
C GLN A 277 30.87 -23.81 24.73
N ASN A 278 30.29 -24.04 23.55
CA ASN A 278 30.06 -25.39 23.02
C ASN A 278 31.37 -26.12 22.71
N ASP A 279 32.40 -25.44 22.19
CA ASP A 279 33.73 -26.01 21.94
C ASP A 279 34.47 -26.37 23.24
N ALA A 280 34.28 -25.58 24.31
CA ALA A 280 34.85 -25.88 25.63
C ALA A 280 34.16 -27.06 26.34
N LEU A 281 32.89 -27.31 26.04
CA LEU A 281 32.05 -28.27 26.77
C LEU A 281 32.53 -29.75 26.66
N PRO A 282 32.98 -30.28 25.51
CA PRO A 282 33.62 -31.59 25.42
C PRO A 282 34.83 -31.76 26.35
N ALA A 283 35.70 -30.75 26.43
CA ALA A 283 36.89 -30.80 27.29
C ALA A 283 36.52 -30.79 28.78
N LEU A 284 35.48 -30.03 29.16
CA LEU A 284 34.95 -30.04 30.53
C LEU A 284 34.28 -31.38 30.88
N ARG A 285 33.47 -31.95 29.96
CA ARG A 285 32.86 -33.28 30.12
C ARG A 285 33.89 -34.40 30.23
N ALA A 286 34.98 -34.35 29.46
CA ALA A 286 36.08 -35.30 29.57
C ALA A 286 36.79 -35.21 30.94
N ARG A 287 37.01 -33.99 31.46
CA ARG A 287 37.56 -33.76 32.81
C ARG A 287 36.62 -34.24 33.92
N GLU A 288 35.30 -34.05 33.76
CA GLU A 288 34.29 -34.59 34.69
C GLU A 288 34.33 -36.12 34.71
N ALA A 289 34.26 -36.76 33.54
CA ALA A 289 34.25 -38.22 33.43
C ALA A 289 35.52 -38.89 33.98
N ASP A 290 36.70 -38.32 33.72
CA ASP A 290 37.95 -38.77 34.31
C ASP A 290 37.98 -38.56 35.84
N THR A 291 37.60 -37.37 36.32
CA THR A 291 37.57 -37.07 37.78
C THR A 291 36.58 -37.99 38.51
N ARG A 292 35.43 -38.28 37.90
CA ARG A 292 34.42 -39.23 38.39
C ARG A 292 34.95 -40.66 38.40
N THR A 293 35.70 -41.06 37.37
CA THR A 293 36.38 -42.37 37.32
C THR A 293 37.45 -42.50 38.41
N ARG A 294 38.22 -41.43 38.66
CA ARG A 294 39.20 -41.37 39.77
C ARG A 294 38.52 -41.42 41.13
N LEU A 295 37.40 -40.71 41.33
CA LEU A 295 36.61 -40.76 42.56
C LEU A 295 36.03 -42.16 42.82
N GLU A 296 35.47 -42.81 41.81
CA GLU A 296 34.87 -44.14 41.98
C GLU A 296 35.94 -45.21 42.28
N ARG A 297 37.11 -45.14 41.64
CA ARG A 297 38.27 -45.97 42.02
C ARG A 297 38.68 -45.73 43.47
N ALA A 298 38.72 -44.47 43.93
CA ALA A 298 39.06 -44.14 45.31
C ALA A 298 38.02 -44.67 46.32
N ARG A 299 36.72 -44.67 45.96
CA ARG A 299 35.65 -45.28 46.77
C ARG A 299 35.80 -46.80 46.87
N ILE A 300 35.99 -47.49 45.75
CA ILE A 300 36.19 -48.95 45.74
C ILE A 300 37.42 -49.34 46.57
N LEU A 301 38.50 -48.55 46.50
CA LEU A 301 39.68 -48.74 47.34
C LEU A 301 39.39 -48.47 48.84
N ALA A 302 38.60 -47.45 49.17
CA ALA A 302 38.17 -47.20 50.55
C ALA A 302 37.29 -48.33 51.09
N GLU A 303 36.30 -48.82 50.32
CA GLU A 303 35.46 -49.96 50.69
C GLU A 303 36.27 -51.25 50.88
N GLN A 304 37.30 -51.48 50.06
CA GLN A 304 38.25 -52.60 50.24
C GLN A 304 39.10 -52.45 51.50
N ILE A 305 39.55 -51.24 51.82
CA ILE A 305 40.29 -50.94 53.06
C ILE A 305 39.40 -51.12 54.29
N ASP A 306 38.17 -50.60 54.28
CA ASP A 306 37.20 -50.75 55.37
C ASP A 306 36.81 -52.21 55.58
N ALA A 307 36.65 -52.99 54.50
CA ALA A 307 36.40 -54.43 54.58
C ALA A 307 37.57 -55.20 55.19
N GLU A 308 38.82 -54.88 54.83
CA GLU A 308 40.00 -55.52 55.42
C GLU A 308 40.23 -55.05 56.86
N ILE A 309 39.94 -53.79 57.20
CA ILE A 309 39.92 -53.31 58.60
C ILE A 309 38.89 -54.09 59.42
N ALA A 310 37.65 -54.24 58.93
CA ALA A 310 36.61 -55.00 59.61
C ALA A 310 36.98 -56.49 59.79
N ARG A 311 37.67 -57.08 58.80
CA ARG A 311 38.22 -58.44 58.86
C ARG A 311 39.34 -58.56 59.89
N LEU A 312 40.28 -57.63 59.91
CA LEU A 312 41.38 -57.58 60.89
C LEU A 312 40.86 -57.35 62.31
N GLU A 313 39.85 -56.50 62.48
CA GLU A 313 39.14 -56.35 63.76
C GLU A 313 38.43 -57.63 64.17
N ALA A 314 37.73 -58.32 63.26
CA ALA A 314 37.08 -59.59 63.58
C ALA A 314 38.10 -60.65 64.03
N ALA A 315 39.22 -60.78 63.30
CA ALA A 315 40.33 -61.66 63.66
C ALA A 315 40.97 -61.29 65.02
N ARG A 316 41.13 -59.99 65.29
CA ARG A 316 41.59 -59.48 66.60
C ARG A 316 40.62 -59.85 67.72
N ARG A 317 39.31 -59.59 67.57
CA ARG A 317 38.29 -59.93 68.56
C ARG A 317 38.24 -61.44 68.82
N GLU A 318 38.41 -62.27 67.79
CA GLU A 318 38.49 -63.73 67.92
C GLU A 318 39.78 -64.19 68.65
N ALA A 319 40.91 -63.51 68.42
CA ALA A 319 42.14 -63.74 69.16
C ALA A 319 42.02 -63.30 70.64
N GLU A 320 41.42 -62.14 70.92
CA GLU A 320 41.13 -61.67 72.28
C GLU A 320 40.18 -62.64 73.01
N ALA A 321 39.16 -63.17 72.34
CA ALA A 321 38.26 -64.20 72.87
C ALA A 321 38.97 -65.54 73.16
N ARG A 322 39.92 -65.96 72.29
CA ARG A 322 40.79 -67.11 72.56
C ARG A 322 41.68 -66.88 73.78
N VAL A 323 42.30 -65.70 73.92
CA VAL A 323 43.10 -65.34 75.10
C VAL A 323 42.25 -65.31 76.38
N ALA A 324 41.01 -64.79 76.32
CA ALA A 324 40.09 -64.80 77.46
C ALA A 324 39.67 -66.23 77.85
N THR A 325 39.44 -67.11 76.87
CA THR A 325 39.15 -68.54 77.11
C THR A 325 40.34 -69.24 77.76
N LEU A 326 41.55 -69.10 77.20
CA LEU A 326 42.77 -69.69 77.76
C LEU A 326 43.06 -69.21 79.18
N ARG A 327 42.82 -67.93 79.50
CA ARG A 327 42.92 -67.41 80.88
C ARG A 327 41.91 -68.05 81.83
N LYS A 328 40.67 -68.27 81.38
CA LYS A 328 39.63 -68.95 82.16
C LYS A 328 39.96 -70.42 82.41
N ASP A 329 40.48 -71.12 81.40
CA ASP A 329 40.87 -72.52 81.51
C ASP A 329 42.10 -72.69 82.42
N HIS A 330 43.06 -71.77 82.34
CA HIS A 330 44.21 -71.69 83.26
C HIS A 330 43.78 -71.47 84.72
N ALA A 331 42.91 -70.49 84.99
CA ALA A 331 42.34 -70.28 86.33
C ALA A 331 41.50 -71.48 86.82
N GLY A 332 40.86 -72.22 85.90
CA GLY A 332 40.22 -73.49 86.18
C GLY A 332 41.21 -74.57 86.64
N ALA A 333 42.34 -74.69 85.94
CA ALA A 333 43.42 -75.62 86.27
C ALA A 333 44.10 -75.27 87.61
N GLU A 334 44.40 -73.98 87.87
CA GLU A 334 44.93 -73.54 89.17
C GLU A 334 44.00 -73.86 90.35
N ARG A 335 42.67 -73.82 90.13
CA ARG A 335 41.70 -74.16 91.16
C ARG A 335 41.70 -75.67 91.42
N ILE A 336 41.72 -76.49 90.36
CA ILE A 336 41.85 -77.95 90.47
C ILE A 336 43.15 -78.34 91.20
N ALA A 337 44.26 -77.64 90.93
CA ALA A 337 45.53 -77.85 91.63
C ALA A 337 45.40 -77.54 93.14
N ARG A 338 44.81 -76.40 93.50
CA ARG A 338 44.55 -76.02 94.91
C ARG A 338 43.57 -76.97 95.61
N ASP A 339 42.54 -77.43 94.93
CA ASP A 339 41.57 -78.40 95.47
C ASP A 339 42.24 -79.77 95.74
N ALA A 340 43.18 -80.19 94.88
CA ALA A 340 43.97 -81.40 95.05
C ALA A 340 45.02 -81.28 96.17
N GLU A 341 45.69 -80.13 96.29
CA GLU A 341 46.63 -79.84 97.38
C GLU A 341 45.92 -79.82 98.75
N ALA A 342 44.75 -79.17 98.83
CA ALA A 342 43.89 -79.20 100.01
C ALA A 342 43.34 -80.61 100.31
N ALA A 343 43.18 -81.49 99.32
CA ALA A 343 42.82 -82.88 99.53
C ALA A 343 43.99 -83.72 100.09
N ALA A 344 45.22 -83.50 99.60
CA ALA A 344 46.42 -84.15 100.12
C ALA A 344 46.65 -83.80 101.60
N ILE A 345 46.51 -82.51 101.98
CA ILE A 345 46.63 -82.06 103.37
C ILE A 345 45.59 -82.74 104.28
N ARG A 346 44.33 -82.89 103.83
CA ARG A 346 43.29 -83.60 104.59
C ARG A 346 43.62 -85.09 104.78
N LEU A 347 44.06 -85.77 103.72
CA LEU A 347 44.39 -87.20 103.78
C LEU A 347 45.58 -87.50 104.70
N GLU A 348 46.61 -86.64 104.72
CA GLU A 348 47.75 -86.84 105.61
C GLU A 348 47.39 -86.56 107.08
N ALA A 349 46.51 -85.58 107.34
CA ALA A 349 45.95 -85.35 108.67
C ALA A 349 45.11 -86.55 109.16
N GLU A 350 44.18 -87.04 108.34
CA GLU A 350 43.32 -88.20 108.62
C GLU A 350 44.15 -89.47 108.87
N ARG A 351 45.21 -89.68 108.07
CA ARG A 351 46.20 -90.75 108.25
C ARG A 351 46.98 -90.64 109.56
N SER A 352 47.38 -89.43 109.97
CA SER A 352 48.05 -89.22 111.26
C SER A 352 47.15 -89.54 112.46
N GLN A 353 45.86 -89.22 112.34
CA GLN A 353 44.87 -89.43 113.39
C GLN A 353 44.52 -90.93 113.56
N LEU A 354 44.40 -91.65 112.45
CA LEU A 354 44.24 -93.12 112.45
C LEU A 354 45.46 -93.86 113.03
N ALA A 355 46.68 -93.33 112.88
CA ALA A 355 47.87 -93.91 113.51
C ALA A 355 47.84 -93.77 115.04
N ALA A 356 47.46 -92.60 115.55
CA ALA A 356 47.38 -92.34 116.99
C ALA A 356 46.33 -93.22 117.72
N ASP A 357 45.16 -93.43 117.12
CA ASP A 357 44.15 -94.33 117.69
C ASP A 357 44.59 -95.81 117.66
N HIS A 358 45.45 -96.21 116.71
CA HIS A 358 46.00 -97.57 116.65
C HIS A 358 47.07 -97.83 117.74
N GLU A 359 47.87 -96.84 118.15
CA GLU A 359 48.80 -96.99 119.28
C GLU A 359 48.07 -97.06 120.64
N LEU A 360 46.94 -96.36 120.79
CA LEU A 360 46.18 -96.31 122.05
C LEU A 360 45.26 -97.53 122.26
N ALA A 361 44.96 -98.29 121.21
CA ALA A 361 44.03 -99.43 121.28
C ALA A 361 44.44 -100.54 122.26
N PRO A 362 45.71 -101.02 122.32
CA PRO A 362 46.10 -102.13 123.21
C PRO A 362 45.90 -101.79 124.70
N ALA A 363 46.25 -100.56 125.10
CA ALA A 363 46.09 -100.09 126.48
C ALA A 363 44.62 -99.98 126.89
N ARG A 364 43.77 -99.43 126.00
CA ARG A 364 42.31 -99.32 126.24
C ARG A 364 41.65 -100.71 126.39
N ILE A 365 42.06 -101.70 125.58
CA ILE A 365 41.55 -103.08 125.64
C ILE A 365 41.93 -103.75 126.97
N GLU A 366 43.19 -103.67 127.38
CA GLU A 366 43.67 -104.35 128.58
C GLU A 366 43.17 -103.71 129.88
N GLN A 367 42.92 -102.38 129.90
CA GLN A 367 42.25 -101.73 131.02
C GLN A 367 40.80 -102.23 131.18
N ALA A 368 40.01 -102.22 130.10
CA ALA A 368 38.63 -102.69 130.12
C ALA A 368 38.51 -104.17 130.54
N ARG A 369 39.54 -104.98 130.22
CA ARG A 369 39.63 -106.39 130.63
C ARG A 369 39.77 -106.57 132.13
N ARG A 370 40.64 -105.78 132.77
CA ARG A 370 40.86 -105.80 134.23
C ARG A 370 39.63 -105.31 135.00
N GLU A 371 38.95 -104.30 134.47
CA GLU A 371 37.69 -103.79 135.04
C GLU A 371 36.58 -104.85 135.00
N ALA A 372 36.49 -105.64 133.91
CA ALA A 372 35.55 -106.75 133.80
C ALA A 372 35.87 -107.94 134.73
N GLU A 373 37.15 -108.31 134.86
CA GLU A 373 37.58 -109.40 135.76
C GLU A 373 37.35 -109.04 137.24
N ALA A 374 37.62 -107.80 137.64
CA ALA A 374 37.34 -107.30 138.99
C ALA A 374 35.83 -107.31 139.32
N ALA A 375 34.98 -106.88 138.37
CA ALA A 375 33.53 -106.93 138.54
C ALA A 375 32.99 -108.36 138.65
N SER A 376 33.53 -109.31 137.87
CA SER A 376 33.14 -110.72 137.93
C SER A 376 33.51 -111.38 139.26
N ALA A 377 34.71 -111.10 139.80
CA ALA A 377 35.13 -111.62 141.10
C ALA A 377 34.28 -111.10 142.26
N ALA A 378 33.87 -109.82 142.22
CA ALA A 378 32.99 -109.22 143.22
C ALA A 378 31.59 -109.87 143.23
N LEU A 379 31.02 -110.13 142.04
CA LEU A 379 29.70 -110.76 141.90
C LEU A 379 29.69 -112.17 142.55
N ALA A 380 30.71 -112.99 142.27
CA ALA A 380 30.82 -114.34 142.80
C ALA A 380 30.92 -114.39 144.34
N GLN A 381 31.55 -113.40 144.98
CA GLN A 381 31.60 -113.31 146.44
C GLN A 381 30.22 -112.95 147.05
N CYS A 382 29.47 -112.03 146.42
CA CYS A 382 28.13 -111.66 146.88
C CYS A 382 27.12 -112.81 146.75
N GLU A 383 27.17 -113.59 145.68
CA GLU A 383 26.29 -114.75 145.48
C GLU A 383 26.55 -115.85 146.54
N ALA A 384 27.82 -116.18 146.80
CA ALA A 384 28.20 -117.16 147.81
C ALA A 384 27.76 -116.77 149.24
N ALA A 385 27.92 -115.49 149.61
CA ALA A 385 27.46 -114.98 150.90
C ALA A 385 25.92 -115.04 151.05
N THR A 386 25.19 -114.80 149.95
CA THR A 386 23.72 -114.82 149.93
C THR A 386 23.17 -116.25 150.09
N GLN A 387 23.84 -117.26 149.52
CA GLN A 387 23.49 -118.68 149.72
C GLN A 387 23.71 -119.13 151.17
N GLN A 388 24.80 -118.73 151.83
CA GLN A 388 25.03 -119.06 153.24
C GLN A 388 23.96 -118.43 154.16
N ALA A 389 23.54 -117.20 153.88
CA ALA A 389 22.49 -116.52 154.64
C ALA A 389 21.11 -117.19 154.50
N THR A 390 20.77 -117.69 153.30
CA THR A 390 19.49 -118.40 153.06
C THR A 390 19.45 -119.79 153.69
N GLU A 391 20.57 -120.54 153.69
CA GLU A 391 20.65 -121.80 154.45
C GLU A 391 20.54 -121.60 155.97
N ALA A 392 21.14 -120.53 156.52
CA ALA A 392 21.06 -120.24 157.94
C ALA A 392 19.62 -119.91 158.37
N ALA A 393 18.90 -119.10 157.59
CA ALA A 393 17.49 -118.79 157.82
C ALA A 393 16.60 -120.05 157.79
N ALA A 394 16.83 -120.95 156.82
CA ALA A 394 16.08 -122.20 156.71
C ALA A 394 16.27 -123.14 157.93
N ARG A 395 17.42 -123.08 158.62
CA ARG A 395 17.64 -123.84 159.86
C ARG A 395 16.91 -123.22 161.06
N ALA A 396 16.86 -121.89 161.16
CA ALA A 396 16.08 -121.20 162.19
C ALA A 396 14.57 -121.48 162.07
N GLN A 397 14.07 -121.70 160.85
CA GLN A 397 12.70 -122.08 160.56
C GLN A 397 12.30 -123.46 161.11
N ALA A 398 13.26 -124.35 161.40
CA ALA A 398 13.00 -125.69 161.91
C ALA A 398 12.82 -125.77 163.44
N GLN A 399 13.54 -124.97 164.23
CA GLN A 399 13.52 -125.11 165.70
C GLN A 399 12.29 -124.49 166.39
N ARG A 400 11.67 -123.46 165.82
CA ARG A 400 10.46 -122.84 166.42
C ARG A 400 9.15 -123.57 166.12
N GLN A 401 9.14 -124.55 165.22
CA GLN A 401 7.96 -125.38 164.93
C GLN A 401 7.71 -126.49 165.99
N ALA A 402 8.44 -126.48 167.10
CA ALA A 402 8.48 -127.56 168.09
C ALA A 402 7.64 -127.35 169.37
N MET A 403 6.91 -126.23 169.52
CA MET A 403 6.14 -125.97 170.77
C MET A 403 4.67 -125.56 170.63
N GLU A 404 4.20 -125.00 169.51
CA GLU A 404 2.79 -124.57 169.40
C GLU A 404 2.16 -124.87 168.02
N THR A 405 1.28 -125.87 168.03
CA THR A 405 0.28 -126.24 167.03
C THR A 405 -1.09 -125.64 167.39
N PRO A 406 -2.15 -125.76 166.55
CA PRO A 406 -2.22 -126.00 165.10
C PRO A 406 -3.16 -125.01 164.35
N ALA A 407 -3.05 -124.92 163.02
CA ALA A 407 -4.21 -124.88 162.09
C ALA A 407 -3.79 -124.87 160.60
N ASP A 408 -3.95 -126.04 159.99
CA ASP A 408 -4.24 -126.34 158.57
C ASP A 408 -5.44 -125.50 158.01
N PRO A 409 -5.75 -125.42 156.68
CA PRO A 409 -5.09 -125.99 155.49
C PRO A 409 -4.81 -124.99 154.35
N GLY A 410 -4.17 -125.45 153.26
CA GLY A 410 -4.31 -124.77 151.95
C GLY A 410 -3.25 -125.12 150.89
N PRO A 411 -3.59 -125.77 149.75
CA PRO A 411 -2.56 -126.38 148.90
C PRO A 411 -2.60 -125.99 147.39
N ARG A 412 -1.68 -126.58 146.61
CA ARG A 412 -1.68 -126.67 145.11
C ARG A 412 -1.27 -125.35 144.41
N HIS A 413 -0.72 -125.32 143.17
CA HIS A 413 -0.14 -126.33 142.28
C HIS A 413 0.53 -125.67 141.03
N ARG A 414 1.53 -126.33 140.43
CA ARG A 414 1.71 -126.55 138.96
C ARG A 414 1.97 -125.39 137.96
N ARG A 415 2.75 -125.79 136.92
CA ARG A 415 2.54 -125.56 135.44
C ARG A 415 3.15 -124.28 134.77
N PRO A 416 3.34 -124.29 133.42
CA PRO A 416 4.61 -123.80 132.84
C PRO A 416 4.53 -123.03 131.49
N GLY A 417 5.69 -122.60 131.00
CA GLY A 417 6.01 -122.50 129.56
C GLY A 417 5.55 -121.23 128.82
N GLY A 418 6.23 -120.89 127.72
CA GLY A 418 5.85 -119.79 126.82
C GLY A 418 6.96 -119.31 125.87
N SER A 419 6.75 -119.44 124.57
CA SER A 419 7.50 -118.78 123.46
C SER A 419 6.69 -117.55 122.97
N PRO A 420 6.87 -116.96 121.76
CA PRO A 420 8.03 -116.75 120.85
C PRO A 420 8.15 -115.26 120.38
N GLY A 421 8.94 -114.92 119.32
CA GLY A 421 8.73 -113.67 118.55
C GLY A 421 9.85 -113.17 117.59
N PRO A 422 9.64 -113.06 116.25
CA PRO A 422 10.70 -112.64 115.29
C PRO A 422 10.28 -111.64 114.14
N ARG A 423 11.24 -111.29 113.24
CA ARG A 423 11.15 -110.79 111.81
C ARG A 423 11.70 -109.36 111.53
N SER A 424 11.78 -108.88 110.27
CA SER A 424 12.71 -109.20 109.15
C SER A 424 12.39 -108.38 107.85
N ARG A 425 13.26 -108.45 106.80
CA ARG A 425 13.09 -107.99 105.37
C ARG A 425 13.28 -106.47 105.04
N SER A 426 13.47 -106.00 103.78
CA SER A 426 14.19 -106.51 102.56
C SER A 426 14.14 -105.51 101.36
N ARG A 427 15.01 -105.69 100.32
CA ARG A 427 14.93 -105.20 98.89
C ARG A 427 15.08 -103.66 98.62
N ALA A 428 15.41 -103.16 97.39
CA ALA A 428 16.13 -103.71 96.20
C ALA A 428 16.46 -102.62 95.12
N ARG A 429 17.51 -102.89 94.29
CA ARG A 429 17.82 -102.56 92.85
C ARG A 429 17.28 -101.32 92.07
N HIS A 430 18.06 -100.96 91.03
CA HIS A 430 17.76 -100.18 89.77
C HIS A 430 17.89 -98.64 89.82
N SER A 431 18.07 -97.89 88.70
CA SER A 431 18.85 -98.04 87.42
C SER A 431 18.70 -96.79 86.51
N THR A 432 19.61 -96.56 85.54
CA THR A 432 19.48 -95.57 84.41
C THR A 432 19.37 -94.07 84.82
N GLY A 433 19.40 -93.03 83.96
CA GLY A 433 19.60 -92.91 82.51
C GLY A 433 19.54 -91.43 82.00
N ARG A 434 19.91 -91.21 80.72
CA ARG A 434 19.77 -89.96 79.90
C ARG A 434 18.38 -89.93 79.20
N PRO A 435 17.95 -88.96 78.33
CA PRO A 435 18.40 -87.57 78.01
C PRO A 435 17.27 -86.52 77.71
N ARG A 436 17.66 -85.28 77.33
CA ARG A 436 17.07 -84.31 76.34
C ARG A 436 15.53 -84.11 76.19
N PHE A 437 15.12 -82.83 76.15
CA PHE A 437 14.11 -82.36 75.16
C PHE A 437 14.43 -80.95 74.59
N SER A 438 13.51 -80.31 73.86
CA SER A 438 13.73 -79.06 73.06
C SER A 438 12.40 -78.38 72.61
N ARG A 439 12.47 -77.39 71.67
CA ARG A 439 11.35 -76.77 70.87
C ARG A 439 10.49 -75.69 71.60
N THR A 440 9.71 -74.75 71.00
CA THR A 440 9.28 -74.30 69.61
C THR A 440 8.74 -72.81 69.69
N SER A 441 8.60 -71.89 68.70
CA SER A 441 7.83 -71.69 67.40
C SER A 441 6.28 -71.44 67.52
N ARG A 442 5.49 -70.74 66.64
CA ARG A 442 5.59 -70.38 65.18
C ARG A 442 4.43 -69.44 64.60
N ARG A 443 4.74 -68.29 63.94
CA ARG A 443 3.94 -67.58 62.83
C ARG A 443 2.44 -67.19 63.10
N GLY A 444 1.61 -66.52 62.25
CA GLY A 444 1.56 -65.89 60.88
C GLY A 444 0.08 -65.38 60.60
N GLY A 445 -0.44 -64.70 59.55
CA GLY A 445 -0.10 -64.13 58.20
C GLY A 445 -1.02 -62.88 57.90
N SER A 446 -1.58 -62.48 56.73
CA SER A 446 -1.57 -62.84 55.27
C SER A 446 -2.12 -61.65 54.37
N HIS A 447 -2.70 -61.86 53.15
CA HIS A 447 -3.13 -60.80 52.16
C HIS A 447 -4.19 -61.29 51.10
N PRO A 448 -4.90 -60.43 50.33
CA PRO A 448 -4.80 -60.42 48.83
C PRO A 448 -5.08 -59.04 48.09
N ARG A 449 -5.33 -59.04 46.76
CA ARG A 449 -5.16 -57.92 45.77
C ARG A 449 -6.43 -57.44 45.00
N GLY A 450 -6.34 -56.30 44.27
CA GLY A 450 -7.30 -55.81 43.22
C GLY A 450 -6.69 -54.75 42.25
N SER A 451 -7.33 -54.39 41.11
CA SER A 451 -6.73 -53.53 40.04
C SER A 451 -7.72 -52.89 39.00
N ARG A 452 -7.26 -51.85 38.25
CA ARG A 452 -7.85 -51.06 37.10
C ARG A 452 -8.13 -49.57 37.47
N THR A 453 -7.73 -48.47 36.77
CA THR A 453 -7.61 -48.00 35.36
C THR A 453 -8.87 -47.32 34.76
N GLY A 454 -8.76 -46.04 34.34
CA GLY A 454 -9.63 -45.44 33.29
C GLY A 454 -10.02 -43.95 33.43
N SER A 455 -9.90 -43.18 32.33
CA SER A 455 -10.53 -41.88 31.96
C SER A 455 -10.40 -40.65 32.91
N GLY A 456 -10.31 -39.39 32.43
CA GLY A 456 -10.13 -38.90 31.06
C GLY A 456 -11.36 -38.22 30.41
N CYS A 457 -11.57 -36.94 30.71
CA CYS A 457 -12.27 -35.89 29.93
C CYS A 457 -11.70 -34.54 30.43
N SER A 458 -11.30 -33.59 29.56
CA SER A 458 -12.12 -32.74 28.66
C SER A 458 -12.78 -31.58 29.42
#